data_AF-A0A2K2VFG5-F1
#
_entry.id   AF-A0A2K2VFG5-F1
#
_cell.length_a   1.000
_cell.length_b   1.000
_cell.length_c   1.000
_cell.angle_alpha   90.00
_cell.angle_beta   90.00
_cell.angle_gamma   90.00
#
_symmetry.space_group_name_H-M   'P 1'
#
loop_
_entity.id
_entity.type
_entity.pdbx_description
1 polymer ?
#
loop_
_entity_poly.entity_id
_entity_poly.type
_entity_poly.pdbx_seq_one_letter_code
_entity_poly.pdbx_strand_id
1 'polypeptide(L)'
;MARKRYFDAKSVLSVKRTLVVRYKEKYEELTPEEVQRLIELSTAKYNNWGSLSSDLWNQVKGVLKDSKVPTTHWGLYRSLTLRLYSLKRKGAPEDQLTAEAEAFREKTGLPAEIVEKVVGIVKGYAPTKTG
;
A
#
# COMPACT_ATOMS: atom_id res chain seq x y z
N MET A 1 -29.99 -0.80 8.63
CA MET A 1 -29.27 -1.45 9.75
C MET A 1 -27.77 -1.28 9.56
N ALA A 2 -27.12 -0.42 10.36
CA ALA A 2 -25.68 -0.20 10.30
C ALA A 2 -24.96 -1.31 11.09
N ARG A 3 -24.16 -2.15 10.41
CA ARG A 3 -23.27 -3.12 11.10
C ARG A 3 -22.17 -2.33 11.82
N LYS A 4 -22.26 -2.23 13.15
CA LYS A 4 -21.14 -1.81 14.00
C LYS A 4 -20.00 -2.81 13.77
N ARG A 5 -18.95 -2.38 13.05
CA ARG A 5 -17.70 -3.14 12.96
C ARG A 5 -17.02 -2.99 14.31
N TYR A 6 -17.13 -4.02 15.15
CA TYR A 6 -16.26 -4.16 16.31
C TYR A 6 -14.82 -4.23 15.79
N PHE A 7 -13.99 -3.29 16.21
CA PHE A 7 -12.55 -3.42 16.06
C PHE A 7 -12.10 -4.61 16.89
N ASP A 8 -11.60 -5.66 16.25
CA ASP A 8 -10.96 -6.77 16.94
C ASP A 8 -9.83 -6.22 17.85
N ALA A 9 -9.68 -6.82 19.03
CA ALA A 9 -8.72 -6.38 20.04
C ALA A 9 -7.29 -6.32 19.51
N LYS A 10 -6.93 -7.15 18.50
CA LYS A 10 -5.61 -7.10 17.85
C LYS A 10 -5.43 -5.86 16.98
N SER A 11 -6.48 -5.38 16.32
CA SER A 11 -6.44 -4.13 15.55
C SER A 11 -6.21 -2.93 16.47
N VAL A 12 -6.88 -2.91 17.63
CA VAL A 12 -6.69 -1.88 18.66
C VAL A 12 -5.27 -1.93 19.24
N LEU A 13 -4.75 -3.12 19.55
CA LEU A 13 -3.38 -3.30 20.05
C LEU A 13 -2.30 -2.88 19.03
N SER A 14 -2.53 -3.14 17.74
CA SER A 14 -1.62 -2.72 16.66
C SER A 14 -1.60 -1.20 16.48
N VAL A 15 -2.77 -0.55 16.54
CA VAL A 15 -2.89 0.91 16.52
C VAL A 15 -2.27 1.52 17.79
N LYS A 16 -2.55 0.96 18.98
CA LYS A 16 -1.92 1.38 20.24
C LYS A 16 -0.40 1.26 20.18
N ARG A 17 0.16 0.16 19.70
CA ARG A 17 1.63 0.01 19.51
C ARG A 17 2.19 1.02 18.52
N THR A 18 1.49 1.28 17.42
CA THR A 18 1.93 2.25 16.41
C THR A 18 1.90 3.68 16.96
N LEU A 19 0.90 4.01 17.76
CA LEU A 19 0.78 5.31 18.43
C LEU A 19 1.82 5.45 19.55
N VAL A 20 2.06 4.42 20.36
CA VAL A 20 3.11 4.40 21.40
C VAL A 20 4.51 4.56 20.79
N VAL A 21 4.78 3.98 19.62
CA VAL A 21 6.07 4.11 18.93
C VAL A 21 6.25 5.48 18.27
N ARG A 22 5.18 6.09 17.73
CA ARG A 22 5.24 7.42 17.07
C ARG A 22 5.09 8.62 17.99
N TYR A 23 4.37 8.47 19.10
CA TYR A 23 4.02 9.53 20.03
C TYR A 23 4.59 9.23 21.42
N LYS A 24 5.82 8.70 21.47
CA LYS A 24 6.54 8.24 22.67
C LYS A 24 6.51 9.19 23.89
N GLU A 25 6.07 10.43 23.73
CA GLU A 25 6.04 11.46 24.78
C GLU A 25 4.63 12.04 25.07
N LYS A 26 3.56 11.62 24.39
CA LYS A 26 2.23 12.27 24.52
C LYS A 26 1.09 11.36 24.99
N TYR A 27 1.37 10.12 25.40
CA TYR A 27 0.28 9.17 25.70
C TYR A 27 -0.39 9.41 27.06
N GLU A 28 0.28 10.08 28.00
CA GLU A 28 -0.25 10.33 29.34
C GLU A 28 -1.30 11.46 29.38
N GLU A 29 -1.45 12.23 28.30
CA GLU A 29 -2.34 13.41 28.23
C GLU A 29 -3.54 13.24 27.27
N LEU A 30 -3.67 12.09 26.60
CA LEU A 30 -4.74 11.89 25.61
C LEU A 30 -6.06 11.47 26.27
N THR A 31 -7.11 12.23 26.02
CA THR A 31 -8.49 11.90 26.41
C THR A 31 -9.02 10.67 25.65
N PRO A 32 -10.01 9.93 26.21
CA PRO A 32 -10.65 8.82 25.51
C PRO A 32 -11.17 9.19 24.10
N GLU A 33 -11.68 10.41 23.92
CA GLU A 33 -12.16 10.95 22.66
C GLU A 33 -11.03 11.12 21.63
N GLU A 34 -9.85 11.59 22.06
CA GLU A 34 -8.68 11.73 21.18
C GLU A 34 -8.13 10.37 20.76
N VAL A 35 -8.12 9.39 21.67
CA VAL A 35 -7.75 8.01 21.35
C VAL A 35 -8.70 7.42 20.31
N GLN A 36 -10.02 7.62 20.47
CA GLN A 36 -11.02 7.17 19.51
C GLN A 36 -10.82 7.84 18.13
N ARG A 37 -10.58 9.15 18.10
CA ARG A 37 -10.29 9.88 16.86
C ARG A 37 -9.03 9.37 16.15
N LEU A 38 -7.98 9.05 16.90
CA LEU A 38 -6.74 8.48 16.35
C LEU A 38 -6.95 7.07 15.79
N ILE A 39 -7.80 6.26 16.41
CA ILE A 39 -8.21 4.94 15.90
C ILE A 39 -8.99 5.10 14.59
N GLU A 40 -9.95 6.01 14.53
CA GLU A 40 -10.74 6.29 13.34
C GLU A 40 -9.87 6.77 12.18
N LEU A 41 -8.95 7.71 12.43
CA LEU A 41 -7.98 8.19 11.45
C LEU A 41 -7.07 7.07 10.95
N SER A 42 -6.57 6.23 11.86
CA SER A 42 -5.72 5.08 11.52
C SER A 42 -6.46 4.07 10.65
N THR A 43 -7.74 3.85 10.94
CA THR A 43 -8.60 2.93 10.21
C THR A 43 -8.96 3.47 8.84
N ALA A 44 -9.34 4.73 8.75
CA ALA A 44 -9.59 5.39 7.48
C ALA A 44 -8.34 5.32 6.58
N LYS A 45 -7.15 5.55 7.16
CA LYS A 45 -5.88 5.42 6.45
C LYS A 45 -5.61 3.98 5.98
N TYR A 46 -5.90 2.98 6.81
CA TYR A 46 -5.73 1.57 6.46
C TYR A 46 -6.70 1.15 5.35
N ASN A 47 -7.99 1.49 5.47
CA ASN A 47 -9.01 1.18 4.46
C ASN A 47 -8.69 1.86 3.12
N ASN A 48 -8.27 3.12 3.16
CA ASN A 48 -7.84 3.84 1.96
C ASN A 48 -6.60 3.17 1.34
N TRP A 49 -5.60 2.78 2.14
CA TRP A 49 -4.45 2.01 1.63
C TRP A 49 -4.85 0.66 1.01
N GLY A 50 -5.76 -0.07 1.65
CA GLY A 50 -6.28 -1.34 1.16
C GLY A 50 -7.02 -1.20 -0.17
N SER A 51 -7.88 -0.18 -0.31
CA SER A 51 -8.60 0.11 -1.56
C SER A 51 -7.65 0.49 -2.68
N LEU A 52 -6.79 1.50 -2.44
CA LEU A 52 -5.91 2.02 -3.49
C LEU A 52 -4.86 1.01 -3.95
N SER A 53 -4.36 0.17 -3.05
CA SER A 53 -3.44 -0.90 -3.44
C SER A 53 -4.14 -2.04 -4.18
N SER A 54 -5.43 -2.28 -3.90
CA SER A 54 -6.24 -3.27 -4.62
C SER A 54 -6.57 -2.82 -6.04
N ASP A 55 -6.93 -1.55 -6.22
CA ASP A 55 -7.24 -0.98 -7.54
C ASP A 55 -6.00 -0.96 -8.44
N LEU A 56 -4.86 -0.51 -7.89
CA LEU A 56 -3.57 -0.55 -8.56
C LEU A 56 -3.18 -1.99 -8.95
N TRP A 57 -3.40 -2.96 -8.06
CA TRP A 57 -3.14 -4.37 -8.34
C TRP A 57 -4.06 -4.91 -9.45
N ASN A 58 -5.30 -4.44 -9.54
CA ASN A 58 -6.21 -4.84 -10.63
C ASN A 58 -5.69 -4.38 -11.99
N GLN A 59 -5.14 -3.16 -12.09
CA GLN A 59 -4.52 -2.67 -13.34
C GLN A 59 -3.29 -3.50 -13.72
N VAL A 60 -2.42 -3.80 -12.76
CA VAL A 60 -1.25 -4.67 -12.99
C VAL A 60 -1.67 -6.07 -13.43
N LYS A 61 -2.68 -6.67 -12.80
CA LYS A 61 -3.22 -7.97 -13.23
C LYS A 61 -3.70 -7.96 -14.68
N GLY A 62 -4.23 -6.84 -15.18
CA GLY A 62 -4.58 -6.67 -16.59
C GLY A 62 -3.37 -6.92 -17.49
N VAL A 63 -2.28 -6.17 -17.25
CA VAL A 63 -1.02 -6.34 -17.99
C VAL A 63 -0.46 -7.75 -17.91
N LEU A 64 -0.49 -8.37 -16.72
CA LEU A 64 0.03 -9.73 -16.54
C LEU A 64 -0.78 -10.75 -17.35
N LYS A 65 -2.11 -10.59 -17.43
CA LYS A 65 -2.98 -11.44 -18.24
C LYS A 65 -2.73 -11.23 -19.74
N ASP A 66 -2.70 -9.98 -20.19
CA ASP A 66 -2.49 -9.63 -21.60
C ASP A 66 -1.14 -10.13 -22.10
N SER A 67 -0.13 -10.08 -21.23
CA SER A 67 1.22 -10.55 -21.52
C SER A 67 1.43 -12.05 -21.23
N LYS A 68 0.36 -12.79 -20.94
CA LYS A 68 0.37 -14.24 -20.65
C LYS A 68 1.40 -14.67 -19.59
N VAL A 69 1.62 -13.82 -18.58
CA VAL A 69 2.59 -14.09 -17.51
C VAL A 69 2.07 -15.25 -16.64
N PRO A 70 2.89 -16.29 -16.39
CA PRO A 70 2.50 -17.39 -15.52
C PRO A 70 2.11 -16.92 -14.11
N THR A 71 1.04 -17.50 -13.57
CA THR A 71 0.50 -17.13 -12.25
C THR A 71 1.50 -17.32 -11.11
N THR A 72 2.49 -18.20 -11.29
CA THR A 72 3.63 -18.41 -10.36
C THR A 72 4.43 -17.14 -10.11
N HIS A 73 4.52 -16.21 -11.07
CA HIS A 73 5.26 -14.96 -10.93
C HIS A 73 4.40 -13.79 -10.43
N TRP A 74 3.08 -13.94 -10.35
CA TRP A 74 2.18 -12.85 -9.96
C TRP A 74 2.44 -12.36 -8.54
N GLY A 75 2.90 -13.24 -7.64
CA GLY A 75 3.32 -12.85 -6.29
C GLY A 75 4.51 -11.88 -6.28
N LEU A 76 5.46 -12.04 -7.21
CA LEU A 76 6.62 -11.16 -7.34
C LEU A 76 6.19 -9.80 -7.91
N TYR A 77 5.36 -9.78 -8.95
CA TYR A 77 4.81 -8.54 -9.50
C TYR A 77 3.93 -7.79 -8.50
N ARG A 78 3.17 -8.50 -7.66
CA ARG A 78 2.40 -7.89 -6.57
C ARG A 78 3.32 -7.21 -5.55
N SER A 79 4.39 -7.89 -5.16
CA SER A 79 5.39 -7.34 -4.24
C SER A 79 6.08 -6.10 -4.80
N LEU A 80 6.49 -6.15 -6.08
CA LEU A 80 7.05 -5.01 -6.80
C LEU A 80 6.08 -3.82 -6.81
N THR A 81 4.83 -4.06 -7.21
CA THR A 81 3.79 -3.02 -7.28
C THR A 81 3.59 -2.32 -5.93
N LEU A 82 3.48 -3.08 -4.84
CA LEU A 82 3.32 -2.52 -3.50
C LEU A 82 4.54 -1.72 -3.06
N ARG A 83 5.75 -2.20 -3.37
CA ARG A 83 7.00 -1.52 -3.03
C ARG A 83 7.11 -0.17 -3.76
N LEU A 84 6.89 -0.15 -5.07
CA LEU A 84 6.92 1.06 -5.89
C LEU A 84 5.83 2.05 -5.46
N TYR A 85 4.61 1.56 -5.20
CA TYR A 85 3.52 2.43 -4.73
C TYR A 85 3.81 3.06 -3.37
N SER A 86 4.42 2.30 -2.45
CA SER A 86 4.87 2.82 -1.16
C SER A 86 5.92 3.92 -1.32
N LEU A 87 6.88 3.77 -2.25
CA LEU A 87 7.87 4.81 -2.55
C LEU A 87 7.23 6.06 -3.15
N LYS A 88 6.37 5.89 -4.16
CA LYS A 88 5.63 7.00 -4.80
C LYS A 88 4.85 7.82 -3.77
N ARG A 89 4.14 7.15 -2.87
CA ARG A 89 3.37 7.80 -1.78
C ARG A 89 4.23 8.58 -0.79
N LYS A 90 5.51 8.22 -0.67
CA LYS A 90 6.49 8.94 0.16
C LYS A 90 7.15 10.11 -0.58
N GLY A 91 6.75 10.37 -1.84
CA GLY A 91 7.31 11.44 -2.65
C GLY A 91 8.63 11.07 -3.33
N ALA A 92 8.94 9.78 -3.48
CA ALA A 92 10.11 9.34 -4.23
C ALA A 92 10.03 9.84 -5.68
N PRO A 93 11.13 10.39 -6.25
CA PRO A 93 11.17 10.80 -7.65
C PRO A 93 11.04 9.58 -8.57
N GLU A 94 10.61 9.82 -9.80
CA GLU A 94 10.37 8.75 -10.77
C GLU A 94 11.61 7.91 -11.06
N ASP A 95 12.79 8.52 -11.06
CA ASP A 95 14.07 7.82 -11.27
C ASP A 95 14.33 6.80 -10.15
N GLN A 96 13.96 7.13 -8.91
CA GLN A 96 14.07 6.20 -7.79
C GLN A 96 13.10 5.03 -7.94
N LEU A 97 11.91 5.24 -8.53
CA LEU A 97 10.97 4.15 -8.82
C LEU A 97 11.52 3.23 -9.90
N THR A 98 12.12 3.79 -10.95
CA THR A 98 12.76 3.01 -12.02
C THR A 98 13.93 2.19 -11.46
N ALA A 99 14.84 2.82 -10.72
CA ALA A 99 16.01 2.15 -10.13
C ALA A 99 15.61 1.02 -9.16
N GLU A 100 14.58 1.23 -8.33
CA GLU A 100 14.07 0.18 -7.45
C GLU A 100 13.47 -0.99 -8.23
N ALA A 101 12.77 -0.72 -9.33
CA ALA A 101 12.20 -1.76 -10.18
C ALA A 101 13.29 -2.58 -10.89
N GLU A 102 14.35 -1.94 -11.36
CA GLU A 102 15.51 -2.61 -11.95
C GLU A 102 16.25 -3.47 -10.93
N ALA A 103 16.53 -2.95 -9.74
CA ALA A 103 17.16 -3.72 -8.67
C ALA A 103 16.31 -4.92 -8.24
N PHE A 104 14.98 -4.80 -8.26
CA PHE A 104 14.07 -5.91 -7.99
C PHE A 104 14.09 -6.94 -9.12
N ARG A 105 14.10 -6.47 -10.38
CA ARG A 105 14.20 -7.31 -11.59
C ARG A 105 15.46 -8.17 -11.55
N GLU A 106 16.61 -7.56 -11.32
CA GLU A 106 17.91 -8.26 -11.26
C GLU A 106 17.94 -9.37 -10.21
N LYS A 107 17.30 -9.14 -9.06
CA LYS A 107 17.21 -10.15 -7.98
C LYS A 107 16.25 -11.28 -8.28
N THR A 108 15.24 -11.05 -9.11
CA THR A 108 14.12 -12.00 -9.29
C THR A 108 14.08 -12.64 -10.68
N GLY A 109 14.85 -12.13 -11.64
CA GLY A 109 14.84 -12.59 -13.02
C GLY A 109 13.55 -12.25 -13.78
N LEU A 110 12.76 -11.29 -13.31
CA LEU A 110 11.51 -10.92 -13.98
C LEU A 110 11.79 -10.31 -15.38
N PRO A 111 10.95 -10.59 -16.38
CA PRO A 111 11.04 -9.95 -17.69
C PRO A 111 11.02 -8.42 -17.62
N ALA A 112 12.02 -7.77 -18.23
CA ALA A 112 12.19 -6.31 -18.22
C ALA A 112 10.96 -5.58 -18.78
N GLU A 113 10.44 -6.04 -19.93
CA GLU A 113 9.26 -5.45 -20.59
C GLU A 113 8.04 -5.37 -19.66
N ILE A 114 7.80 -6.42 -18.86
CA ILE A 114 6.66 -6.45 -17.94
C ILE A 114 6.92 -5.57 -16.73
N VAL A 115 8.17 -5.54 -16.24
CA VAL A 115 8.57 -4.65 -15.14
C VAL A 115 8.38 -3.18 -15.54
N GLU A 116 8.77 -2.80 -16.75
CA GLU A 116 8.57 -1.44 -17.29
C GLU A 116 7.09 -1.06 -17.36
N LYS A 117 6.23 -1.98 -17.85
CA LYS A 117 4.78 -1.76 -17.86
C LYS A 117 4.23 -1.56 -16.44
N VAL A 118 4.69 -2.35 -15.47
CA VAL A 118 4.29 -2.19 -14.05
C VAL A 118 4.76 -0.84 -13.49
N VAL A 119 5.99 -0.42 -13.78
CA VAL A 119 6.50 0.90 -13.39
C VAL A 119 5.65 2.01 -14.00
N GLY A 120 5.31 1.90 -15.29
CA GLY A 120 4.44 2.85 -15.99
C GLY A 120 3.06 2.98 -15.32
N ILE A 121 2.43 1.86 -14.97
CA ILE A 121 1.16 1.88 -14.21
C ILE A 121 1.36 2.62 -12.88
N VAL A 122 2.39 2.28 -12.10
CA VAL A 122 2.61 2.91 -10.78
C VAL A 122 2.86 4.41 -10.92
N LYS A 123 3.66 4.85 -11.90
CA LYS A 123 3.91 6.28 -12.20
C LYS A 123 2.63 7.02 -12.61
N GLY A 124 1.84 6.44 -13.50
CA GLY A 124 0.55 6.99 -13.94
C GLY A 124 -0.58 6.89 -12.92
N TYR A 125 -0.43 6.10 -11.86
CA TYR A 125 -1.51 5.84 -10.92
C TYR A 125 -1.88 7.06 -10.08
N ALA A 126 -2.96 7.74 -10.46
CA ALA A 126 -3.65 8.71 -9.63
C ALA A 126 -4.85 8.01 -8.98
N PRO A 127 -4.92 7.93 -7.63
CA PRO A 127 -6.10 7.38 -6.98
C PRO A 127 -7.30 8.25 -7.36
N THR A 128 -8.32 7.64 -7.96
CA THR A 128 -9.61 8.30 -8.11
C THR A 128 -10.09 8.64 -6.71
N LYS A 129 -10.38 9.92 -6.44
CA LYS A 129 -10.94 10.33 -5.16
C LYS A 129 -12.26 9.55 -4.99
N THR A 130 -12.24 8.54 -4.15
CA THR A 130 -13.46 7.99 -3.57
C THR A 130 -13.99 9.08 -2.65
N GLY A 131 -15.02 9.78 -3.15
CA GLY A 131 -15.78 10.78 -2.39
C GLY A 131 -16.50 10.17 -1.20
#